data_AF-A0A7N0UKE3-F1
#
_entry.id   AF-A0A7N0UKE3-F1
#
_cell.length_a   1.000
_cell.length_b   1.000
_cell.length_c   1.000
_cell.angle_alpha   90.00
_cell.angle_beta   90.00
_cell.angle_gamma   90.00
#
_symmetry.space_group_name_H-M   'P 1'
#
loop_
_entity.id
_entity.type
_entity.pdbx_description
1 polymer ?
#
loop_
_entity_poly.entity_id
_entity_poly.type
_entity_poly.pdbx_seq_one_letter_code
_entity_poly.pdbx_strand_id
1 'polypeptide(L)'
;MASNSKDVGGRPVGKVILNERIIASMSHKSVAAHPWHDLEIGPGAPVVFNCVVEIGKGSKVKYELDKKSGLIKVDRVLYSSVVYPHNYGFIPRTLCEDSDPMDVLVLMQEPVLPGTFLRARAIGLMPMIDQGEKDDKIIAVCADDPEFRHYTDIKELPPHRLAEIRRFFEDCILSQTLSFIKCEVTGSLLYCIP
;
A
#
# COMPACT_ATOMS: atom_id res chain seq x y z
N MET A 1 -39.26 65.14 -17.48
CA MET A 1 -37.90 64.79 -17.02
C MET A 1 -37.88 63.30 -16.76
N ALA A 2 -37.12 62.57 -17.57
CA ALA A 2 -36.97 61.12 -17.50
C ALA A 2 -36.00 60.75 -16.37
N SER A 3 -36.34 59.76 -15.56
CA SER A 3 -35.39 59.03 -14.72
C SER A 3 -35.35 57.58 -15.17
N ASN A 4 -34.13 57.16 -15.49
CA ASN A 4 -33.76 56.03 -16.31
C ASN A 4 -33.56 54.78 -15.44
N SER A 5 -34.46 53.80 -15.52
CA SER A 5 -34.28 52.48 -14.93
C SER A 5 -33.35 51.66 -15.83
N LYS A 6 -32.07 51.57 -15.49
CA LYS A 6 -31.15 50.66 -16.19
C LYS A 6 -31.35 49.24 -15.67
N ASP A 7 -32.12 48.47 -16.42
CA ASP A 7 -32.21 47.01 -16.32
C ASP A 7 -30.86 46.41 -16.75
N VAL A 8 -30.14 45.79 -15.81
CA VAL A 8 -28.85 45.15 -16.08
C VAL A 8 -29.15 43.73 -16.53
N GLY A 9 -29.31 43.56 -17.84
CA GLY A 9 -29.53 42.26 -18.47
C GLY A 9 -28.43 41.25 -18.11
N GLY A 10 -28.80 40.22 -17.35
CA GLY A 10 -27.98 39.04 -17.12
C GLY A 10 -27.71 38.34 -18.45
N ARG A 11 -26.43 38.17 -18.81
CA ARG A 11 -26.05 37.40 -20.00
C ARG A 11 -26.54 35.96 -19.84
N PRO A 12 -27.11 35.32 -20.87
CA PRO A 12 -27.43 33.91 -20.80
C PRO A 12 -26.13 33.12 -20.60
N VAL A 13 -26.02 32.43 -19.46
CA VAL A 13 -24.94 31.46 -19.24
C VAL A 13 -25.19 30.34 -20.23
N GLY A 14 -24.44 30.35 -21.33
CA GLY A 14 -24.50 29.30 -22.34
C GLY A 14 -24.34 27.95 -21.66
N LYS A 15 -25.28 27.03 -21.90
CA LYS A 15 -25.24 25.66 -21.39
C LYS A 15 -23.87 25.09 -21.79
N VAL A 16 -23.00 24.85 -20.81
CA VAL A 16 -21.68 24.26 -21.06
C VAL A 16 -21.94 22.85 -21.57
N ILE A 17 -21.84 22.67 -22.89
CA ILE A 17 -21.91 21.34 -23.49
C ILE A 17 -20.55 20.72 -23.25
N LEU A 18 -20.44 19.98 -22.15
CA LEU A 18 -19.27 19.16 -21.87
C LEU A 18 -19.12 18.16 -23.02
N ASN A 19 -17.90 18.05 -23.56
CA ASN A 19 -17.60 17.11 -24.63
C ASN A 19 -18.00 15.69 -24.21
N GLU A 20 -18.47 14.85 -25.14
CA GLU A 20 -18.88 13.47 -24.84
C GLU A 20 -17.76 12.67 -24.17
N ARG A 21 -16.49 13.00 -24.43
CA ARG A 21 -15.33 12.44 -23.70
C ARG A 21 -15.30 12.79 -22.21
N ILE A 22 -15.71 14.00 -21.84
CA ILE A 22 -15.81 14.44 -20.44
C ILE A 22 -16.98 13.71 -19.78
N ILE A 23 -18.12 13.62 -20.46
CA ILE A 23 -19.30 12.91 -19.95
C ILE A 23 -19.05 11.41 -19.84
N ALA A 24 -18.32 10.80 -20.78
CA ALA A 24 -17.88 9.41 -20.72
C ALA A 24 -16.92 9.17 -19.55
N SER A 25 -16.01 10.12 -19.27
CA SER A 25 -15.11 10.05 -18.11
C SER A 25 -15.85 10.12 -16.76
N MET A 26 -17.06 10.68 -16.73
CA MET A 26 -17.90 10.79 -15.54
C MET A 26 -18.95 9.67 -15.39
N SER A 27 -19.28 8.95 -16.45
CA SER A 27 -20.37 7.94 -16.47
C SER A 27 -19.87 6.49 -16.43
N HIS A 28 -18.60 6.23 -16.71
CA HIS A 28 -17.97 4.95 -16.44
C HIS A 28 -17.15 5.04 -15.15
N LYS A 29 -17.62 4.43 -14.06
CA LYS A 29 -16.74 4.08 -12.94
C LYS A 29 -15.73 3.04 -13.44
N SER A 30 -14.65 3.47 -14.09
CA SER A 30 -13.59 2.59 -14.58
C SER A 30 -12.19 3.09 -14.25
N VAL A 31 -12.06 4.07 -13.36
CA VAL A 31 -10.77 4.54 -12.85
C VAL A 31 -10.75 4.19 -11.37
N ALA A 32 -9.80 3.35 -10.94
CA ALA A 32 -9.48 3.26 -9.53
C ALA A 32 -9.02 4.65 -9.09
N ALA A 33 -9.89 5.39 -8.42
CA ALA A 33 -9.60 6.75 -7.97
C ALA A 33 -8.76 6.71 -6.70
N HIS A 34 -8.93 5.66 -5.89
CA HIS A 34 -8.27 5.51 -4.60
C HIS A 34 -7.56 4.14 -4.47
N PRO A 35 -6.22 4.10 -4.36
CA PRO A 35 -5.44 2.85 -4.26
C PRO A 35 -5.88 1.92 -3.13
N TRP A 36 -6.40 2.47 -2.03
CA TRP A 36 -6.86 1.66 -0.89
C TRP A 36 -8.30 1.13 -1.04
N HIS A 37 -9.22 1.90 -1.62
CA HIS A 37 -10.65 1.54 -1.61
C HIS A 37 -11.10 0.90 -2.92
N ASP A 38 -10.58 1.38 -4.05
CA ASP A 38 -11.06 0.95 -5.36
C ASP A 38 -10.32 -0.28 -5.89
N LEU A 39 -9.05 -0.46 -5.50
CA LEU A 39 -8.28 -1.64 -5.89
C LEU A 39 -8.79 -2.89 -5.16
N GLU A 40 -9.09 -3.94 -5.91
CA GLU A 40 -9.48 -5.22 -5.33
C GLU A 40 -8.26 -5.92 -4.71
N ILE A 41 -8.48 -6.65 -3.62
CA ILE A 41 -7.45 -7.49 -2.97
C ILE A 41 -6.92 -8.55 -3.97
N GLY A 42 -7.74 -8.96 -4.93
CA GLY A 42 -7.40 -9.95 -5.94
C GLY A 42 -7.96 -11.34 -5.63
N PRO A 43 -8.22 -12.17 -6.68
CA PRO A 43 -8.96 -13.42 -6.55
C PRO A 43 -8.18 -14.54 -5.85
N GLY A 44 -6.86 -14.41 -5.70
CA GLY A 44 -6.01 -15.39 -5.01
C GLY A 44 -5.93 -15.17 -3.50
N ALA A 45 -6.61 -14.14 -2.98
CA ALA A 45 -6.58 -13.82 -1.58
C ALA A 45 -7.24 -14.96 -0.77
N PRO A 46 -6.73 -15.28 0.43
CA PRO A 46 -5.66 -14.56 1.13
C PRO A 46 -4.22 -15.00 0.85
N VAL A 47 -4.01 -16.07 0.07
CA VAL A 47 -2.65 -16.59 -0.21
C VAL A 47 -1.86 -15.67 -1.15
N VAL A 48 -2.51 -15.17 -2.20
CA VAL A 48 -1.93 -14.25 -3.18
C VAL A 48 -2.83 -13.04 -3.33
N PHE A 49 -2.32 -11.86 -2.99
CA PHE A 49 -3.07 -10.61 -2.99
C PHE A 49 -2.34 -9.53 -3.78
N ASN A 50 -3.08 -8.49 -4.17
CA ASN A 50 -2.53 -7.26 -4.71
C ASN A 50 -1.93 -6.44 -3.56
N CYS A 51 -0.73 -5.93 -3.77
CA CYS A 51 -0.03 -5.05 -2.85
C CYS A 51 0.27 -3.75 -3.56
N VAL A 52 -0.06 -2.60 -2.97
CA VAL A 52 0.35 -1.28 -3.47
C VAL A 52 1.67 -0.92 -2.82
N VAL A 53 2.72 -0.72 -3.62
CA VAL A 53 4.05 -0.35 -3.14
C VAL A 53 4.10 1.13 -2.84
N GLU A 54 4.55 1.48 -1.65
CA GLU A 54 4.80 2.85 -1.22
C GLU A 54 6.29 3.16 -1.31
N ILE A 55 7.14 2.24 -0.86
CA ILE A 55 8.58 2.47 -0.74
C ILE A 55 9.33 1.40 -1.52
N GLY A 56 10.07 1.83 -2.53
CA GLY A 56 10.93 0.94 -3.29
C GLY A 56 12.14 0.48 -2.47
N LYS A 57 12.60 -0.75 -2.73
CA LYS A 57 13.85 -1.30 -2.19
C LYS A 57 15.02 -0.32 -2.38
N GLY A 58 15.82 -0.16 -1.33
CA GLY A 58 16.99 0.73 -1.28
C GLY A 58 16.66 2.21 -1.05
N SER A 59 15.38 2.59 -1.00
CA SER A 59 14.97 3.97 -0.74
C SER A 59 15.17 4.36 0.73
N LYS A 60 15.54 5.62 0.95
CA LYS A 60 15.48 6.31 2.26
C LYS A 60 14.24 7.19 2.42
N VAL A 61 13.53 7.44 1.33
CA VAL A 61 12.34 8.29 1.34
C VAL A 61 11.17 7.43 1.79
N LYS A 62 10.59 7.77 2.93
CA LYS A 62 9.35 7.17 3.42
C LYS A 62 8.20 7.87 2.71
N TYR A 63 7.61 7.16 1.77
CA TYR A 63 6.35 7.53 1.16
C TYR A 63 5.20 6.95 1.96
N GLU A 64 4.05 7.61 1.91
CA GLU A 64 2.80 7.18 2.54
C GLU A 64 1.63 7.48 1.61
N LEU A 65 0.59 6.66 1.64
CA LEU A 65 -0.68 7.00 1.04
C LEU A 65 -1.37 8.11 1.85
N ASP A 66 -1.62 9.25 1.23
CA ASP A 66 -2.55 10.23 1.79
C ASP A 66 -4.00 9.75 1.58
N LYS A 67 -4.59 9.15 2.62
CA LYS A 67 -5.96 8.61 2.64
C LYS A 67 -7.05 9.57 2.15
N LYS A 68 -6.81 10.88 2.22
CA LYS A 68 -7.78 11.90 1.79
C LYS A 68 -7.74 12.13 0.28
N SER A 69 -6.53 12.22 -0.29
CA SER A 69 -6.35 12.49 -1.72
C SER A 69 -6.22 11.24 -2.58
N GLY A 70 -5.88 10.09 -1.98
CA GLY A 70 -5.53 8.86 -2.69
C GLY A 70 -4.17 8.93 -3.39
N LEU A 71 -3.37 9.96 -3.13
CA LEU A 71 -2.04 10.14 -3.74
C LEU A 71 -0.93 9.68 -2.79
N ILE A 72 0.20 9.29 -3.38
CA ILE A 72 1.41 9.03 -2.63
C ILE A 72 2.06 10.35 -2.23
N LYS A 73 2.27 10.52 -0.93
CA LYS A 73 2.92 11.67 -0.31
C LYS A 73 4.27 11.26 0.27
N VAL A 74 5.22 12.19 0.28
CA VAL A 74 6.46 12.01 1.04
C VAL A 74 6.16 12.35 2.51
N ASP A 75 6.28 11.37 3.41
CA ASP A 75 6.21 11.58 4.87
C ASP A 75 7.51 12.25 5.33
N ARG A 76 8.64 11.57 5.13
CA ARG A 76 9.97 12.05 5.54
C ARG A 76 11.10 11.33 4.80
N VAL A 77 12.32 11.87 4.91
CA VAL A 77 13.55 11.17 4.52
C VAL A 77 14.21 10.61 5.78
N LEU A 78 14.52 9.32 5.80
CA LEU A 78 15.19 8.68 6.91
C LEU A 78 16.59 9.29 7.10
N TYR A 79 16.85 9.79 8.31
CA TYR A 79 18.13 10.41 8.67
C TYR A 79 19.25 9.39 8.86
N SER A 80 18.91 8.16 9.27
CA SER A 80 19.89 7.11 9.52
C SER A 80 20.48 6.55 8.21
N SER A 81 21.55 5.76 8.35
CA SER A 81 22.12 5.00 7.24
C SER A 81 21.22 3.85 6.77
N VAL A 82 20.07 3.65 7.42
CA VAL A 82 19.14 2.57 7.12
C VAL A 82 18.38 2.87 5.82
N VAL A 83 18.22 1.85 5.00
CA VAL A 83 17.44 1.83 3.75
C VAL A 83 16.46 0.67 3.83
N TYR A 84 15.32 0.78 3.14
CA TYR A 84 14.39 -0.33 3.06
C TYR A 84 15.03 -1.50 2.29
N PRO A 85 15.24 -2.69 2.88
CA PRO A 85 15.94 -3.80 2.23
C PRO A 85 15.10 -4.44 1.10
N HIS A 86 13.78 -4.27 1.17
CA HIS A 86 12.79 -4.81 0.24
C HIS A 86 11.68 -3.79 -0.03
N ASN A 87 10.83 -4.06 -1.02
CA ASN A 87 9.72 -3.17 -1.33
C ASN A 87 8.70 -3.20 -0.19
N TYR A 88 8.20 -2.04 0.22
CA TYR A 88 7.24 -1.88 1.29
C TYR A 88 5.96 -1.25 0.78
N GLY A 89 4.84 -1.66 1.32
CA GLY A 89 3.54 -1.08 1.00
C GLY A 89 2.43 -1.73 1.80
N PHE A 90 1.23 -1.73 1.24
CA PHE A 90 0.04 -2.17 1.96
C PHE A 90 -0.91 -3.00 1.08
N ILE A 91 -1.80 -3.73 1.76
CA ILE A 91 -2.87 -4.50 1.12
C ILE A 91 -4.11 -3.62 0.97
N PRO A 92 -4.65 -3.41 -0.24
CA PRO A 92 -5.85 -2.60 -0.45
C PRO A 92 -7.06 -3.26 0.26
N ARG A 93 -8.10 -2.48 0.58
CA ARG A 93 -9.34 -2.93 1.25
C ARG A 93 -9.14 -3.73 2.54
N THR A 94 -8.03 -3.50 3.25
CA THR A 94 -7.80 -3.99 4.61
C THR A 94 -7.84 -2.84 5.60
N LEU A 95 -8.14 -3.14 6.86
CA LEU A 95 -8.16 -2.17 7.95
C LEU A 95 -7.67 -2.88 9.22
N CYS A 96 -6.59 -2.40 9.79
CA CYS A 96 -5.99 -2.85 11.04
C CYS A 96 -6.54 -2.05 12.23
N GLU A 97 -6.15 -2.44 13.44
CA GLU A 97 -6.62 -1.82 14.70
C GLU A 97 -6.18 -0.35 14.83
N ASP A 98 -5.08 0.02 14.18
CA ASP A 98 -4.51 1.36 14.02
C ASP A 98 -5.25 2.25 13.00
N SER A 99 -6.32 1.73 12.37
CA SER A 99 -7.03 2.39 11.27
C SER A 99 -6.21 2.60 10.00
N ASP A 100 -5.10 1.89 9.84
CA ASP A 100 -4.27 1.82 8.64
C ASP A 100 -4.52 0.51 7.87
N PRO A 101 -4.21 0.47 6.56
CA PRO A 101 -4.21 -0.79 5.82
C PRO A 101 -3.10 -1.71 6.33
N MET A 102 -3.29 -3.02 6.17
CA MET A 102 -2.31 -4.03 6.56
C MET A 102 -1.00 -3.84 5.79
N ASP A 103 0.08 -3.64 6.53
CA ASP A 103 1.42 -3.46 6.01
C ASP A 103 2.02 -4.75 5.47
N VAL A 104 2.79 -4.63 4.40
CA VAL A 104 3.48 -5.76 3.76
C VAL A 104 4.89 -5.38 3.28
N LEU A 105 5.84 -6.24 3.61
CA LEU A 105 7.19 -6.24 3.05
C LEU A 105 7.28 -7.30 1.95
N VAL A 106 7.49 -6.87 0.71
CA VAL A 106 7.56 -7.73 -0.47
C VAL A 106 9.00 -7.94 -0.92
N LEU A 107 9.47 -9.18 -0.79
CA LEU A 107 10.76 -9.61 -1.30
C LEU A 107 10.70 -9.77 -2.83
N MET A 108 11.64 -9.11 -3.50
CA MET A 108 11.78 -9.07 -4.96
C MET A 108 13.23 -8.73 -5.33
N GLN A 109 13.66 -9.08 -6.55
CA GLN A 109 14.96 -8.68 -7.09
C GLN A 109 15.09 -7.15 -7.20
N GLU A 110 14.12 -6.53 -7.87
CA GLU A 110 14.16 -5.12 -8.29
C GLU A 110 13.32 -4.20 -7.39
N PRO A 111 13.71 -2.92 -7.26
CA PRO A 111 12.89 -1.90 -6.63
C PRO A 111 11.68 -1.57 -7.50
N VAL A 112 10.53 -1.36 -6.86
CA VAL A 112 9.30 -0.95 -7.51
C VAL A 112 9.00 0.52 -7.19
N LEU A 113 8.45 1.23 -8.17
CA LEU A 113 8.11 2.64 -8.02
C LEU A 113 6.91 2.83 -7.07
N PRO A 114 6.93 3.86 -6.21
CA PRO A 114 5.80 4.21 -5.36
C PRO A 114 4.50 4.40 -6.15
N GLY A 115 3.39 3.92 -5.60
CA GLY A 115 2.05 3.96 -6.21
C GLY A 115 1.79 2.87 -7.25
N THR A 116 2.75 1.99 -7.51
CA THR A 116 2.56 0.81 -8.37
C THR A 116 2.01 -0.35 -7.54
N PHE A 117 1.14 -1.18 -8.11
CA PHE A 117 0.71 -2.42 -7.45
C PHE A 117 1.32 -3.66 -8.11
N LEU A 118 1.49 -4.71 -7.34
CA LEU A 118 1.99 -6.01 -7.78
C LEU A 118 1.23 -7.15 -7.09
N ARG A 119 1.38 -8.37 -7.59
CA ARG A 119 0.86 -9.56 -6.92
C ARG A 119 1.89 -10.11 -5.94
N ALA A 120 1.50 -10.22 -4.69
CA ALA A 120 2.34 -10.70 -3.59
C ALA A 120 1.74 -11.99 -3.00
N ARG A 121 2.59 -12.94 -2.64
CA ARG A 121 2.24 -14.17 -1.92
C ARG A 121 2.72 -14.05 -0.48
N ALA A 122 1.82 -14.17 0.49
CA ALA A 122 2.23 -14.23 1.90
C ALA A 122 3.06 -15.50 2.16
N ILE A 123 4.17 -15.33 2.88
CA ILE A 123 5.05 -16.43 3.32
C ILE A 123 5.28 -16.42 4.83
N GLY A 124 4.96 -15.31 5.50
CA GLY A 124 5.07 -15.20 6.95
C GLY A 124 4.45 -13.91 7.48
N LEU A 125 4.46 -13.81 8.80
CA LEU A 125 4.02 -12.67 9.58
C LEU A 125 5.12 -12.29 10.55
N MET A 126 5.30 -11.00 10.76
CA MET A 126 6.19 -10.45 11.76
C MET A 126 5.36 -9.62 12.73
N PRO A 127 4.98 -10.15 13.91
CA PRO A 127 4.28 -9.39 14.91
C PRO A 127 5.17 -8.27 15.44
N MET A 128 4.61 -7.08 15.53
CA MET A 128 5.30 -5.90 16.05
C MET A 128 4.37 -5.13 16.98
N ILE A 129 4.98 -4.43 17.94
CA ILE A 129 4.29 -3.47 18.79
C ILE A 129 4.96 -2.12 18.53
N ASP A 130 4.26 -1.20 17.86
CA ASP A 130 4.71 0.19 17.71
C ASP A 130 3.97 1.05 18.72
N GLN A 131 4.72 1.75 19.59
CA GLN A 131 4.17 2.67 20.61
C GLN A 131 3.06 2.10 21.51
N GLY A 132 3.02 0.78 21.68
CA GLY A 132 2.02 0.08 22.49
C GLY A 132 0.80 -0.42 21.72
N GLU A 133 0.72 -0.15 20.42
CA GLU A 133 -0.30 -0.66 19.50
C GLU A 133 0.25 -1.83 18.68
N LYS A 134 -0.62 -2.76 18.31
CA LYS A 134 -0.25 -3.94 17.55
C LYS A 134 -0.14 -3.58 16.07
N ASP A 135 1.05 -3.71 15.51
CA ASP A 135 1.39 -3.35 14.13
C ASP A 135 2.00 -4.56 13.43
N ASP A 136 1.19 -5.61 13.24
CA ASP A 136 1.66 -6.82 12.58
C ASP A 136 1.99 -6.54 11.11
N LYS A 137 3.15 -7.03 10.64
CA LYS A 137 3.59 -6.84 9.26
C LYS A 137 3.61 -8.15 8.50
N ILE A 138 3.02 -8.19 7.31
CA ILE A 138 3.08 -9.36 6.44
C ILE A 138 4.41 -9.42 5.71
N ILE A 139 5.03 -10.60 5.70
CA ILE A 139 6.19 -10.88 4.86
C ILE A 139 5.71 -11.66 3.64
N ALA A 140 5.98 -11.12 2.46
CA ALA A 140 5.52 -11.68 1.21
C ALA A 140 6.62 -11.72 0.15
N VAL A 141 6.42 -12.53 -0.89
CA VAL A 141 7.25 -12.55 -2.09
C VAL A 141 6.46 -12.08 -3.29
N CYS A 142 7.11 -11.47 -4.28
CA CYS A 142 6.44 -11.18 -5.55
C CYS A 142 6.07 -12.49 -6.26
N ALA A 143 4.79 -12.68 -6.55
CA ALA A 143 4.27 -13.90 -7.18
C ALA A 143 4.73 -14.05 -8.65
N ASP A 144 5.13 -12.94 -9.27
CA ASP A 144 5.56 -12.84 -10.66
C ASP A 144 7.09 -12.80 -10.83
N ASP A 145 7.86 -12.76 -9.74
CA ASP A 145 9.32 -12.78 -9.77
C ASP A 145 9.84 -14.23 -9.79
N PRO A 146 10.51 -14.70 -10.87
CA PRO A 146 11.01 -16.07 -10.97
C PRO A 146 11.94 -16.49 -9.84
N GLU A 147 12.68 -15.54 -9.26
CA GLU A 147 13.63 -15.80 -8.18
C GLU A 147 12.96 -16.01 -6.83
N PHE A 148 11.81 -15.38 -6.58
CA PHE A 148 11.16 -15.46 -5.27
C PHE A 148 9.85 -16.24 -5.27
N ARG A 149 9.20 -16.43 -6.42
CA ARG A 149 7.88 -17.08 -6.52
C ARG A 149 7.81 -18.50 -5.97
N HIS A 150 8.95 -19.16 -5.81
CA HIS A 150 9.04 -20.55 -5.34
C HIS A 150 9.02 -20.65 -3.81
N TYR A 151 9.25 -19.54 -3.09
CA TYR A 151 9.14 -19.52 -1.64
C TYR A 151 7.67 -19.56 -1.21
N THR A 152 7.37 -20.46 -0.28
CA THR A 152 6.03 -20.66 0.28
C THR A 152 5.97 -20.48 1.78
N ASP A 153 7.11 -20.54 2.46
CA ASP A 153 7.23 -20.39 3.91
C ASP A 153 8.46 -19.54 4.24
N ILE A 154 8.34 -18.66 5.23
CA ILE A 154 9.43 -17.78 5.67
C ILE A 154 10.68 -18.55 6.10
N LYS A 155 10.54 -19.80 6.55
CA LYS A 155 11.66 -20.67 6.94
C LYS A 155 12.53 -21.12 5.77
N GLU A 156 12.02 -21.02 4.54
CA GLU A 156 12.77 -21.34 3.32
C GLU A 156 13.75 -20.22 2.93
N LEU A 157 13.58 -19.02 3.49
CA LEU A 157 14.50 -17.91 3.25
C LEU A 157 15.87 -18.16 3.91
N PRO A 158 16.96 -17.71 3.26
CA PRO A 158 18.29 -17.79 3.87
C PRO A 158 18.32 -17.10 5.25
N PRO A 159 18.94 -17.71 6.28
CA PRO A 159 18.95 -17.16 7.65
C PRO A 159 19.47 -15.72 7.73
N HIS A 160 20.44 -15.38 6.89
CA HIS A 160 20.98 -14.02 6.82
C HIS A 160 19.94 -12.98 6.37
N ARG A 161 19.04 -13.34 5.43
CA ARG A 161 17.97 -12.43 4.99
C ARG A 161 16.94 -12.17 6.09
N LEU A 162 16.59 -13.21 6.86
CA LEU A 162 15.71 -13.06 8.01
C LEU A 162 16.33 -12.14 9.07
N ALA A 163 17.64 -12.25 9.29
CA ALA A 163 18.36 -11.37 10.19
C ALA A 163 18.41 -9.91 9.70
N GLU A 164 18.59 -9.68 8.39
CA GLU A 164 18.55 -8.35 7.78
C GLU A 164 17.17 -7.68 7.93
N ILE A 165 16.09 -8.40 7.61
CA ILE A 165 14.71 -7.91 7.77
C ILE A 165 14.44 -7.58 9.23
N ARG A 166 14.80 -8.49 10.14
CA ARG A 166 14.66 -8.27 11.58
C ARG A 166 15.40 -7.01 12.02
N ARG A 167 16.66 -6.87 11.62
CA ARG A 167 17.50 -5.75 12.01
C ARG A 167 16.96 -4.42 11.50
N PHE A 168 16.45 -4.41 10.27
CA PHE A 168 15.82 -3.22 9.68
C PHE A 168 14.68 -2.69 10.55
N PHE A 169 13.75 -3.55 10.97
CA PHE A 169 12.62 -3.12 11.80
C PHE A 169 13.03 -2.74 13.23
N GLU A 170 14.03 -3.42 13.82
CA GLU A 170 14.60 -3.02 15.11
C GLU A 170 15.27 -1.64 15.08
N ASP A 171 15.96 -1.30 13.98
CA ASP A 171 16.68 -0.03 13.85
C ASP A 171 15.76 1.13 13.43
N CYS A 172 14.71 0.85 12.64
CA CYS A 172 13.76 1.87 12.20
C CYS A 172 12.68 2.19 13.23
N ILE A 173 12.28 1.23 14.06
CA ILE A 173 11.20 1.37 15.04
C ILE A 173 11.81 1.00 16.40
N LEU A 174 12.16 2.03 17.18
CA LEU A 174 12.70 1.88 18.51
C LEU A 174 11.74 1.03 19.38
N SER A 175 12.15 -0.21 19.69
CA SER A 175 11.72 -1.06 20.81
C SER A 175 10.89 -2.32 20.45
N GLN A 176 11.48 -3.47 20.84
CA GLN A 176 10.87 -4.79 21.17
C GLN A 176 10.83 -5.95 20.15
N THR A 177 10.70 -7.14 20.74
CA THR A 177 11.00 -8.50 20.25
C THR A 177 10.28 -8.89 18.96
N LEU A 178 11.06 -9.17 17.92
CA LEU A 178 10.57 -9.70 16.66
C LEU A 178 10.53 -11.24 16.68
N SER A 179 9.37 -11.80 16.39
CA SER A 179 9.19 -13.22 16.09
C SER A 179 8.66 -13.36 14.67
N PHE A 180 9.02 -14.45 13.98
CA PHE A 180 8.43 -14.75 12.68
C PHE A 180 7.43 -15.89 12.88
N ILE A 181 6.19 -15.64 12.51
CA ILE A 181 5.10 -16.60 12.63
C ILE A 181 4.66 -17.01 11.22
N LYS A 182 4.29 -18.27 11.05
CA LYS A 182 3.71 -18.72 9.79
C LYS A 182 2.34 -18.06 9.61
N CYS A 183 2.13 -17.50 8.42
CA CYS A 183 0.81 -17.02 8.06
C CYS A 183 0.01 -18.21 7.51
N GLU A 184 -1.11 -18.56 8.13
CA GLU A 184 -1.97 -19.63 7.64
C GLU A 184 -3.31 -19.03 7.20
N VAL A 185 -3.72 -19.43 6.00
CA VAL A 185 -4.86 -18.84 5.31
C VAL A 185 -6.05 -19.78 5.49
N THR A 186 -6.97 -19.44 6.40
CA THR A 186 -8.22 -20.18 6.61
C THR A 186 -9.42 -19.32 6.21
N GLY A 187 -9.96 -19.56 5.02
CA GLY A 187 -11.11 -18.81 4.47
C GLY A 187 -10.72 -17.48 3.81
N SER A 188 -11.57 -16.45 3.94
CA SER A 188 -11.33 -15.08 3.42
C SER A 188 -10.55 -14.17 4.38
N LEU A 189 -10.02 -14.72 5.47
CA LEU A 189 -9.26 -14.01 6.50
C LEU A 189 -7.86 -14.61 6.65
N LEU A 190 -6.85 -13.74 6.80
CA LEU A 190 -5.52 -14.13 7.27
C LEU A 190 -5.60 -14.41 8.78
N TYR A 191 -5.21 -15.60 9.22
CA TYR A 191 -5.07 -15.91 10.64
C TYR A 191 -3.61 -16.28 10.97
N CYS A 192 -3.19 -15.97 12.19
CA CYS A 192 -1.85 -16.25 12.70
C CYS A 192 -1.92 -17.52 13.54
N ILE A 193 -1.09 -18.53 13.26
CA ILE A 193 -0.99 -19.72 14.12
C ILE A 193 0.37 -19.69 14.83
N PRO A 194 0.41 -19.74 16.19
CA PRO A 194 1.64 -19.67 16.98
C PRO A 194 2.61 -20.83 16.72
#